data_AF-A0A355S795-F1
#
_entry.id   AF-A0A355S795-F1
#
_cell.length_a   1.000
_cell.length_b   1.000
_cell.length_c   1.000
_cell.angle_alpha   90.00
_cell.angle_beta   90.00
_cell.angle_gamma   90.00
#
_symmetry.space_group_name_H-M   'P 1'
#
loop_
_entity.id
_entity.type
_entity.pdbx_description
1 polymer ?
#
loop_
_entity_poly.entity_id
_entity_poly.type
_entity_poly.pdbx_seq_one_letter_code
_entity_poly.pdbx_strand_id
1 'polypeptide(L)'
;MRYAIFSDVHANRQAWEAVLADIAHQGADTLVCLGDVVGYGPKPLEVLAGVRAVTANFVLGNHDAAACGRLDPSIFNERARVVIEWTREQLDNNALQFLGQVPLQMNGPDVYFVHAEVVQPGEFGYVEGVSSAKANLEAMVESLGFIGHTHLPLAYSMSKRGGAVTQLPPKDFQLERGHRYLVNVGSVGEPRTTDVRASYVIYDDVARAVFFRRVAFDVEAYKADLQETGLEILPYFVQVVDSGKVADAPRPAAAPQLALAQLPKVGEVVAGGQGHLVVGRPGSGGRPAAGIGGSVSRPRSSLPWVLGIGALLAVLLAIIAIGMMQDEETEGRTDGQEKPRGGERTTENTALLEKERVETVQGPLRDLVVQRFRKSYRDLGELRSEAGELNAGRPMVEGMLDLGDAGNEPCGLVWDGYLRVPEKGFYKFSLKASTGAALLIYGEEQLSSRSGSQESTRVLCRRGHTPFRVEYFQQGGEKSPGLSLTWSGPGLDGTLSLVREGGSSRAAIAESPSQVDSGEPSPPAPIDPEAP
;
A
#
# COMPACT_ATOMS: atom_id res chain seq x y z
N MET A 1 -0.52 -22.67 -12.08
CA MET A 1 -1.34 -22.30 -10.92
C MET A 1 -1.82 -20.88 -11.10
N ARG A 2 -3.11 -20.65 -10.81
CA ARG A 2 -3.68 -19.31 -10.76
C ARG A 2 -3.96 -18.91 -9.32
N TYR A 3 -3.39 -17.78 -8.91
CA TYR A 3 -3.62 -17.17 -7.61
C TYR A 3 -4.62 -16.03 -7.77
N ALA A 4 -5.69 -16.02 -6.97
CA ALA A 4 -6.54 -14.85 -6.82
C ALA A 4 -6.09 -14.08 -5.58
N ILE A 5 -5.53 -12.89 -5.78
CA ILE A 5 -5.03 -12.03 -4.71
C ILE A 5 -5.95 -10.83 -4.55
N PHE A 6 -6.46 -10.63 -3.35
CA PHE A 6 -7.40 -9.56 -3.02
C PHE A 6 -7.07 -8.93 -1.67
N SER A 7 -7.50 -7.69 -1.47
CA SER A 7 -7.22 -6.89 -0.27
C SER A 7 -8.40 -5.96 0.04
N ASP A 8 -8.42 -5.41 1.25
CA ASP A 8 -9.28 -4.28 1.64
C ASP A 8 -10.76 -4.59 1.35
N VAL A 9 -11.22 -5.75 1.82
CA VAL A 9 -12.62 -6.21 1.68
C VAL A 9 -13.55 -5.38 2.56
N HIS A 10 -13.03 -4.88 3.69
CA HIS A 10 -13.67 -3.89 4.53
C HIS A 10 -15.14 -4.19 4.82
N ALA A 11 -15.43 -5.42 5.25
CA ALA A 11 -16.76 -5.84 5.67
C ALA A 11 -17.89 -5.57 4.64
N ASN A 12 -17.52 -5.39 3.36
CA ASN A 12 -18.44 -5.16 2.26
C ASN A 12 -18.86 -6.52 1.68
N ARG A 13 -19.99 -7.02 2.18
CA ARG A 13 -20.53 -8.34 1.81
C ARG A 13 -20.87 -8.44 0.32
N GLN A 14 -21.49 -7.41 -0.23
CA GLN A 14 -21.90 -7.35 -1.64
C GLN A 14 -20.70 -7.43 -2.58
N ALA A 15 -19.64 -6.69 -2.28
CA ALA A 15 -18.40 -6.75 -3.04
C ALA A 15 -17.69 -8.11 -2.89
N TRP A 16 -17.64 -8.66 -1.68
CA TRP A 16 -17.03 -9.97 -1.44
C TRP A 16 -17.75 -11.09 -2.19
N GLU A 17 -19.08 -11.14 -2.14
CA GLU A 17 -19.89 -12.14 -2.86
C GLU A 17 -19.66 -12.05 -4.38
N ALA A 18 -19.65 -10.83 -4.92
CA ALA A 18 -19.40 -10.60 -6.34
C ALA A 18 -17.98 -11.02 -6.77
N VAL A 19 -16.96 -10.66 -5.98
CA VAL A 19 -15.56 -11.03 -6.25
C VAL A 19 -15.36 -12.54 -6.14
N LEU A 20 -15.95 -13.19 -5.12
CA LEU A 20 -15.85 -14.64 -4.97
C LEU A 20 -16.47 -15.37 -6.18
N ALA A 21 -17.60 -14.88 -6.68
CA ALA A 21 -18.21 -15.40 -7.90
C ALA A 21 -17.30 -15.20 -9.13
N ASP A 22 -16.68 -14.03 -9.33
CA ASP A 22 -15.74 -13.81 -10.44
C ASP A 22 -14.50 -14.71 -10.30
N ILE A 23 -13.92 -14.84 -9.11
CA ILE A 23 -12.76 -15.72 -8.83
C ILE A 23 -13.05 -17.16 -9.25
N ALA A 24 -14.25 -17.66 -8.92
CA ALA A 24 -14.67 -19.01 -9.32
C ALA A 24 -14.72 -19.15 -10.85
N HIS A 25 -15.22 -18.14 -11.58
CA HIS A 25 -15.23 -18.12 -13.04
C HIS A 25 -13.82 -18.02 -13.66
N GLN A 26 -12.88 -17.34 -12.99
CA GLN A 26 -11.49 -17.25 -13.45
C GLN A 26 -10.69 -18.56 -13.24
N GLY A 27 -11.25 -19.51 -12.48
CA GLY A 27 -10.62 -20.80 -12.21
C GLY A 27 -9.35 -20.67 -11.37
N ALA A 28 -9.34 -19.79 -10.36
CA ALA A 28 -8.22 -19.67 -9.45
C ALA A 28 -8.04 -20.94 -8.58
N ASP A 29 -6.80 -21.41 -8.45
CA ASP A 29 -6.44 -22.58 -7.67
C ASP A 29 -6.20 -22.24 -6.20
N THR A 30 -5.75 -21.02 -5.92
CA THR A 30 -5.37 -20.56 -4.58
C THR A 30 -5.80 -19.10 -4.39
N LEU A 31 -6.44 -18.80 -3.27
CA LEU A 31 -6.87 -17.46 -2.91
C LEU A 31 -5.92 -16.91 -1.84
N VAL A 32 -5.55 -15.63 -1.94
CA VAL A 32 -4.68 -14.94 -0.98
C VAL A 32 -5.34 -13.63 -0.58
N CYS A 33 -5.62 -13.48 0.71
CA CYS A 33 -6.15 -12.25 1.29
C CYS A 33 -4.99 -11.42 1.87
N LEU A 34 -4.83 -10.17 1.41
CA LEU A 34 -3.79 -9.27 1.89
C LEU A 34 -4.20 -8.44 3.11
N GLY A 35 -5.35 -8.73 3.71
CA GLY A 35 -5.82 -8.06 4.94
C GLY A 35 -6.86 -6.98 4.70
N ASP A 36 -7.21 -6.30 5.78
CA ASP A 36 -8.33 -5.38 5.90
C ASP A 36 -9.64 -6.03 5.44
N VAL A 37 -9.91 -7.20 6.02
CA VAL A 37 -11.15 -7.93 5.82
C VAL A 37 -12.29 -7.25 6.56
N VAL A 38 -11.99 -6.65 7.71
CA VAL A 38 -12.94 -5.90 8.53
C VAL A 38 -12.68 -4.39 8.45
N GLY A 39 -13.49 -3.59 9.15
CA GLY A 39 -13.44 -2.14 9.10
C GLY A 39 -14.29 -1.58 7.95
N TYR A 40 -14.75 -0.34 8.13
CA TYR A 40 -15.70 0.41 7.30
C TYR A 40 -17.06 -0.27 7.11
N GLY A 41 -17.14 -1.41 6.45
CA GLY A 41 -18.42 -2.00 6.04
C GLY A 41 -19.26 -2.63 7.15
N PRO A 42 -20.53 -2.92 6.85
CA PRO A 42 -21.55 -3.25 7.84
C PRO A 42 -21.59 -4.71 8.30
N LYS A 43 -20.87 -5.64 7.63
CA LYS A 43 -20.97 -7.08 7.91
C LYS A 43 -19.62 -7.72 8.27
N PRO A 44 -18.88 -7.23 9.29
CA PRO A 44 -17.49 -7.65 9.54
C PRO A 44 -17.35 -9.13 9.91
N LEU A 45 -18.21 -9.66 10.78
CA LEU A 45 -18.15 -11.07 11.19
C LEU A 45 -18.48 -12.01 10.03
N GLU A 46 -19.52 -11.69 9.26
CA GLU A 46 -19.99 -12.50 8.13
C GLU A 46 -18.96 -12.54 7.01
N VAL A 47 -18.41 -11.38 6.64
CA VAL A 47 -17.36 -11.29 5.61
C VAL A 47 -16.11 -12.03 6.07
N LEU A 48 -15.65 -11.84 7.30
CA LEU A 48 -14.49 -12.57 7.82
C LEU A 48 -14.73 -14.09 7.81
N ALA A 49 -15.90 -14.55 8.21
CA ALA A 49 -16.26 -15.96 8.14
C ALA A 49 -16.26 -16.49 6.70
N GLY A 50 -16.80 -15.70 5.76
CA GLY A 50 -16.83 -16.03 4.33
C GLY A 50 -15.45 -16.13 3.71
N VAL A 51 -14.54 -15.19 4.01
CA VAL A 51 -13.16 -15.22 3.51
C VAL A 51 -12.40 -16.41 4.11
N ARG A 52 -12.56 -16.67 5.42
CA ARG A 52 -11.92 -17.82 6.11
C ARG A 52 -12.41 -19.17 5.61
N ALA A 53 -13.63 -19.24 5.06
CA ALA A 53 -14.16 -20.46 4.50
C ALA A 53 -13.49 -20.86 3.18
N VAL A 54 -12.88 -19.91 2.44
CA VAL A 54 -12.31 -20.16 1.10
C VAL A 54 -10.78 -20.21 1.06
N THR A 55 -10.10 -19.67 2.08
CA THR A 55 -8.65 -19.66 2.13
C THR A 55 -8.13 -19.65 3.56
N ALA A 56 -6.90 -20.11 3.76
CA ALA A 56 -6.11 -19.88 4.97
C ALA A 56 -4.93 -18.92 4.74
N ASN A 57 -4.76 -18.43 3.51
CA ASN A 57 -3.68 -17.53 3.14
C ASN A 57 -4.10 -16.09 3.45
N PHE A 58 -3.74 -15.62 4.64
CA PHE A 58 -4.02 -14.27 5.11
C PHE A 58 -2.75 -13.54 5.45
N VAL A 59 -2.74 -12.25 5.13
CA VAL A 59 -1.89 -11.24 5.75
C VAL A 59 -2.76 -10.29 6.55
N LEU A 60 -2.24 -9.81 7.68
CA LEU A 60 -2.95 -8.92 8.58
C LEU A 60 -2.93 -7.50 8.02
N GLY A 61 -4.10 -6.88 7.88
CA GLY A 61 -4.21 -5.45 7.59
C GLY A 61 -4.25 -4.58 8.85
N ASN A 62 -4.14 -3.26 8.70
CA ASN A 62 -4.15 -2.35 9.84
C ASN A 62 -5.52 -2.27 10.53
N HIS A 63 -6.63 -2.33 9.79
CA HIS A 63 -7.97 -2.39 10.39
C HIS A 63 -8.18 -3.72 11.13
N ASP A 64 -7.69 -4.83 10.56
CA ASP A 64 -7.71 -6.14 11.24
C ASP A 64 -6.89 -6.10 12.54
N ALA A 65 -5.68 -5.53 12.47
CA ALA A 65 -4.77 -5.38 13.60
C ALA A 65 -5.39 -4.52 14.71
N ALA A 66 -6.05 -3.42 14.34
CA ALA A 66 -6.71 -2.55 15.29
C ALA A 66 -7.94 -3.21 15.92
N ALA A 67 -8.77 -3.88 15.12
CA ALA A 67 -9.94 -4.60 15.59
C ALA A 67 -9.59 -5.70 16.60
N CYS A 68 -8.48 -6.44 16.39
CA CYS A 68 -8.03 -7.48 17.33
C CYS A 68 -7.15 -6.96 18.49
N GLY A 69 -6.79 -5.67 18.50
CA GLY A 69 -6.00 -5.04 19.58
C GLY A 69 -4.49 -5.20 19.45
N ARG A 70 -3.99 -5.59 18.28
CA ARG A 70 -2.55 -5.61 17.94
C ARG A 70 -2.02 -4.23 17.53
N LEU A 71 -2.92 -3.31 17.21
CA LEU A 71 -2.63 -1.94 16.85
C LEU A 71 -3.56 -1.04 17.66
N ASP A 72 -3.03 0.03 18.24
CA ASP A 72 -3.84 0.96 19.03
C ASP A 72 -4.77 1.76 18.09
N PRO A 73 -6.11 1.67 18.21
CA PRO A 73 -7.04 2.45 17.38
C PRO A 73 -6.84 3.97 17.50
N SER A 74 -6.21 4.43 18.58
CA SER A 74 -5.84 5.84 18.74
C SER A 74 -4.88 6.33 17.66
N ILE A 75 -4.24 5.48 16.86
CA ILE A 75 -3.37 5.95 15.77
C ILE A 75 -4.16 6.35 14.50
N PHE A 76 -5.46 6.02 14.45
CA PHE A 76 -6.31 6.30 13.30
C PHE A 76 -6.94 7.69 13.40
N ASN A 77 -7.42 8.22 12.27
CA ASN A 77 -8.30 9.39 12.31
C ASN A 77 -9.61 9.05 13.05
N GLU A 78 -10.31 10.06 13.56
CA GLU A 78 -11.48 9.87 14.42
C GLU A 78 -12.58 9.03 13.75
N ARG A 79 -12.83 9.23 12.45
CA ARG A 79 -13.81 8.44 11.70
C ARG A 79 -13.42 6.96 11.67
N ALA A 80 -12.17 6.66 11.32
CA ALA A 80 -11.67 5.29 11.28
C ALA A 80 -11.63 4.66 12.68
N ARG A 81 -11.30 5.43 13.74
CA ARG A 81 -11.34 4.96 15.14
C ARG A 81 -12.74 4.51 15.55
N VAL A 82 -13.77 5.35 15.34
CA VAL A 82 -15.17 5.01 15.66
C VAL A 82 -15.61 3.74 14.93
N VAL A 83 -15.25 3.62 13.66
CA VAL A 83 -15.54 2.44 12.84
C VAL A 83 -14.85 1.19 13.37
N ILE A 84 -13.58 1.29 13.77
CA ILE A 84 -12.80 0.17 14.33
C ILE A 84 -13.40 -0.28 15.66
N GLU A 85 -13.79 0.65 16.52
CA GLU A 85 -14.44 0.37 17.80
C GLU A 85 -15.77 -0.34 17.58
N TRP A 86 -16.63 0.21 16.72
CA TRP A 86 -17.89 -0.45 16.33
C TRP A 86 -17.65 -1.83 15.72
N THR A 87 -16.68 -1.96 14.81
CA THR A 87 -16.30 -3.23 14.16
C THR A 87 -15.92 -4.27 15.21
N ARG A 88 -15.12 -3.88 16.21
CA ARG A 88 -14.69 -4.78 17.28
C ARG A 88 -15.86 -5.30 18.11
N GLU A 89 -16.90 -4.49 18.33
CA GLU A 89 -18.14 -4.92 19.01
C GLU A 89 -18.95 -5.94 18.19
N GLN A 90 -18.80 -5.95 16.86
CA GLN A 90 -19.47 -6.90 15.99
C GLN A 90 -18.74 -8.24 15.86
N LEU A 91 -17.49 -8.33 16.30
CA LEU A 91 -16.67 -9.54 16.18
C LEU A 91 -16.77 -10.42 17.43
N ASP A 92 -16.93 -11.72 17.23
CA ASP A 92 -16.86 -12.69 18.32
C ASP A 92 -15.40 -13.00 18.73
N ASN A 93 -15.24 -13.70 19.86
CA ASN A 93 -13.91 -14.07 20.36
C ASN A 93 -13.12 -14.95 19.37
N ASN A 94 -13.79 -15.76 18.54
CA ASN A 94 -13.11 -16.61 17.57
C ASN A 94 -12.50 -15.76 16.44
N ALA A 95 -13.26 -14.78 15.94
CA ALA A 95 -12.79 -13.81 14.97
C ALA A 95 -11.62 -13.00 15.50
N LEU A 96 -11.73 -12.45 16.72
CA LEU A 96 -10.67 -11.66 17.34
C LEU A 96 -9.40 -12.50 17.58
N GLN A 97 -9.54 -13.74 18.06
CA GLN A 97 -8.42 -14.66 18.24
C GLN A 97 -7.75 -14.99 16.90
N PHE A 98 -8.54 -15.26 15.86
CA PHE A 98 -8.02 -15.54 14.53
C PHE A 98 -7.22 -14.35 13.99
N LEU A 99 -7.80 -13.13 13.97
CA LEU A 99 -7.09 -11.93 13.52
C LEU A 99 -5.84 -11.66 14.37
N GLY A 100 -5.91 -11.92 15.68
CA GLY A 100 -4.77 -11.87 16.58
C GLY A 100 -3.61 -12.78 16.16
N GLN A 101 -3.88 -13.82 15.36
CA GLN A 101 -2.90 -14.80 14.93
C GLN A 101 -2.38 -14.59 13.49
N VAL A 102 -3.07 -13.80 12.66
CA VAL A 102 -2.71 -13.61 11.24
C VAL A 102 -1.30 -13.01 11.10
N PRO A 103 -0.44 -13.53 10.19
CA PRO A 103 0.92 -13.01 9.99
C PRO A 103 0.92 -11.62 9.32
N LEU A 104 1.99 -10.85 9.53
CA LEU A 104 2.13 -9.50 8.89
C LEU A 104 2.56 -9.57 7.43
N GLN A 105 3.09 -10.71 7.00
CA GLN A 105 3.58 -10.94 5.64
C GLN A 105 3.58 -12.44 5.37
N MET A 106 3.61 -12.84 4.10
CA MET A 106 3.67 -14.22 3.69
C MET A 106 4.55 -14.40 2.46
N ASN A 107 5.37 -15.45 2.44
CA ASN A 107 6.29 -15.71 1.34
C ASN A 107 5.86 -16.96 0.55
N GLY A 108 6.02 -16.91 -0.77
CA GLY A 108 6.03 -18.07 -1.67
C GLY A 108 7.38 -18.20 -2.39
N PRO A 109 7.53 -19.09 -3.39
CA PRO A 109 8.84 -19.37 -4.00
C PRO A 109 9.56 -18.16 -4.61
N ASP A 110 8.84 -17.29 -5.34
CA ASP A 110 9.35 -16.06 -5.94
C ASP A 110 8.27 -14.96 -5.90
N VAL A 111 7.40 -15.06 -4.90
CA VAL A 111 6.26 -14.17 -4.67
C VAL A 111 6.19 -13.77 -3.20
N TYR A 112 5.85 -12.51 -2.95
CA TYR A 112 5.77 -11.92 -1.62
C TYR A 112 4.41 -11.27 -1.40
N PHE A 113 3.84 -11.44 -0.22
CA PHE A 113 2.52 -10.89 0.13
C PHE A 113 2.64 -10.09 1.41
N VAL A 114 2.22 -8.83 1.38
CA VAL A 114 2.15 -7.96 2.56
C VAL A 114 0.96 -7.02 2.41
N HIS A 115 0.38 -6.55 3.51
CA HIS A 115 -0.78 -5.65 3.41
C HIS A 115 -0.41 -4.30 2.80
N ALA A 116 0.63 -3.64 3.33
CA ALA A 116 0.92 -2.24 2.99
C ALA A 116 2.33 -2.05 2.40
N GLU A 117 3.38 -2.39 3.15
CA GLU A 117 4.77 -2.15 2.76
C GLU A 117 5.68 -3.33 3.11
N VAL A 118 6.72 -3.54 2.30
CA VAL A 118 7.77 -4.55 2.46
C VAL A 118 8.82 -4.11 3.48
N VAL A 119 9.18 -2.81 3.52
CA VAL A 119 10.29 -2.29 4.34
C VAL A 119 10.05 -2.56 5.83
N GLN A 120 8.86 -2.23 6.32
CA GLN A 120 8.49 -2.45 7.71
C GLN A 120 6.99 -2.83 7.81
N PRO A 121 6.63 -4.10 7.57
CA PRO A 121 5.24 -4.54 7.41
C PRO A 121 4.28 -4.13 8.54
N GLY A 122 4.76 -4.11 9.79
CA GLY A 122 3.95 -3.75 10.96
C GLY A 122 3.65 -2.26 11.14
N GLU A 123 4.29 -1.38 10.37
CA GLU A 123 3.98 0.06 10.39
C GLU A 123 2.89 0.45 9.41
N PHE A 124 2.54 -0.43 8.48
CA PHE A 124 1.47 -0.23 7.49
C PHE A 124 1.65 1.04 6.65
N GLY A 125 2.84 1.29 6.09
CA GLY A 125 3.13 2.46 5.26
C GLY A 125 2.48 2.44 3.89
N TYR A 126 2.05 3.63 3.46
CA TYR A 126 1.51 3.85 2.12
C TYR A 126 2.64 3.77 1.09
N VAL A 127 2.51 2.84 0.14
CA VAL A 127 3.36 2.77 -1.04
C VAL A 127 2.67 3.50 -2.19
N GLU A 128 2.81 4.82 -2.15
CA GLU A 128 2.26 5.73 -3.14
C GLU A 128 3.39 6.48 -3.84
N GLY A 129 3.47 6.28 -5.15
CA GLY A 129 4.47 6.92 -6.00
C GLY A 129 5.82 6.20 -6.05
N VAL A 130 6.68 6.73 -6.92
CA VAL A 130 7.94 6.09 -7.34
C VAL A 130 8.96 5.96 -6.19
N SER A 131 9.01 6.93 -5.28
CA SER A 131 9.99 6.96 -4.18
C SER A 131 9.76 5.86 -3.15
N SER A 132 8.54 5.77 -2.62
CA SER A 132 8.13 4.74 -1.66
C SER A 132 8.17 3.35 -2.31
N ALA A 133 7.75 3.23 -3.57
CA ALA A 133 7.84 1.98 -4.33
C ALA A 133 9.28 1.50 -4.50
N LYS A 134 10.23 2.42 -4.76
CA LYS A 134 11.65 2.07 -4.89
C LYS A 134 12.20 1.45 -3.61
N ALA A 135 11.98 2.08 -2.46
CA ALA A 135 12.44 1.56 -1.18
C ALA A 135 11.92 0.13 -0.93
N ASN A 136 10.65 -0.12 -1.27
CA ASN A 136 10.03 -1.43 -1.12
C ASN A 136 10.54 -2.47 -2.13
N LEU A 137 10.73 -2.10 -3.38
CA LEU A 137 11.30 -2.95 -4.44
C LEU A 137 12.78 -3.30 -4.18
N GLU A 138 13.53 -2.40 -3.54
CA GLU A 138 14.92 -2.64 -3.11
C GLU A 138 14.98 -3.60 -1.91
N ALA A 139 14.06 -3.45 -0.95
CA ALA A 139 13.94 -4.30 0.24
C ALA A 139 13.43 -5.73 -0.09
N MET A 140 12.61 -5.88 -1.13
CA MET A 140 12.05 -7.16 -1.55
C MET A 140 13.10 -8.04 -2.24
N VAL A 141 13.16 -9.33 -1.90
CA VAL A 141 14.09 -10.29 -2.52
C VAL A 141 13.48 -10.89 -3.79
N GLU A 142 12.20 -11.21 -3.72
CA GLU A 142 11.35 -11.85 -4.71
C GLU A 142 11.21 -11.03 -6.00
N SER A 143 10.82 -11.67 -7.09
CA SER A 143 10.50 -10.99 -8.35
C SER A 143 9.14 -10.27 -8.31
N LEU A 144 8.22 -10.69 -7.45
CA LEU A 144 6.84 -10.23 -7.49
C LEU A 144 6.28 -10.09 -6.07
N GLY A 145 5.94 -8.86 -5.68
CA GLY A 145 5.26 -8.55 -4.44
C GLY A 145 3.84 -8.10 -4.69
N PHE A 146 2.93 -8.42 -3.77
CA PHE A 146 1.57 -7.93 -3.77
C PHE A 146 1.26 -7.16 -2.48
N ILE A 147 0.60 -6.01 -2.65
CA ILE A 147 0.17 -5.09 -1.60
C ILE A 147 -1.27 -4.61 -1.82
N GLY A 148 -1.86 -4.00 -0.80
CA GLY A 148 -3.15 -3.33 -0.80
C GLY A 148 -3.05 -1.97 -0.11
N HIS A 149 -3.88 -1.72 0.91
CA HIS A 149 -3.82 -0.60 1.87
C HIS A 149 -4.14 0.80 1.32
N THR A 150 -3.60 1.17 0.15
CA THR A 150 -3.90 2.45 -0.52
C THR A 150 -5.28 2.43 -1.18
N HIS A 151 -5.81 1.22 -1.45
CA HIS A 151 -7.01 0.95 -2.24
C HIS A 151 -6.89 1.37 -3.72
N LEU A 152 -5.69 1.74 -4.18
CA LEU A 152 -5.40 2.16 -5.54
C LEU A 152 -4.71 1.04 -6.31
N PRO A 153 -5.38 0.39 -7.28
CA PRO A 153 -4.74 -0.63 -8.08
C PRO A 153 -3.78 -0.01 -9.08
N LEU A 154 -2.55 -0.54 -9.09
CA LEU A 154 -1.46 -0.15 -9.96
C LEU A 154 -0.30 -1.14 -9.77
N ALA A 155 0.78 -0.99 -10.52
CA ALA A 155 2.00 -1.72 -10.23
C ALA A 155 3.23 -0.82 -10.36
N TYR A 156 4.33 -1.25 -9.76
CA TYR A 156 5.66 -0.65 -9.93
C TYR A 156 6.61 -1.72 -10.43
N SER A 157 7.53 -1.35 -11.32
CA SER A 157 8.56 -2.25 -11.83
C SER A 157 9.95 -1.63 -11.73
N MET A 158 10.95 -2.48 -11.51
CA MET A 158 12.36 -2.10 -11.43
C MET A 158 13.25 -3.25 -11.89
N SER A 159 14.39 -2.97 -12.51
CA SER A 159 15.38 -4.01 -12.78
C SER A 159 15.90 -4.62 -11.48
N LYS A 160 16.13 -5.94 -11.45
CA LYS A 160 16.79 -6.65 -10.33
C LYS A 160 18.21 -6.16 -10.09
N ARG A 161 18.83 -5.48 -11.06
CA ARG A 161 20.14 -4.83 -10.89
C ARG A 161 20.04 -3.44 -10.23
N GLY A 162 18.84 -3.03 -9.81
CA GLY A 162 18.53 -1.68 -9.35
C GLY A 162 18.25 -0.72 -10.50
N GLY A 163 17.92 0.53 -10.17
CA GLY A 163 17.75 1.60 -11.15
C GLY A 163 16.52 2.47 -10.92
N ALA A 164 15.96 2.98 -12.01
CA ALA A 164 14.72 3.73 -12.00
C ALA A 164 13.52 2.79 -11.80
N VAL A 165 12.51 3.29 -11.09
CA VAL A 165 11.22 2.62 -10.94
C VAL A 165 10.25 3.19 -11.94
N THR A 166 9.50 2.31 -12.60
CA THR A 166 8.42 2.68 -13.52
C THR A 166 7.08 2.32 -12.88
N GLN A 167 6.20 3.31 -12.76
CA GLN A 167 4.79 3.06 -12.40
C GLN A 167 4.04 2.55 -13.64
N LEU A 168 3.28 1.48 -13.44
CA LEU A 168 2.45 0.83 -14.45
C LEU A 168 0.98 1.05 -14.10
N PRO A 169 0.12 1.34 -15.08
CA PRO A 169 -1.32 1.46 -14.85
C PRO A 169 -1.90 0.09 -14.44
N PRO A 170 -3.12 0.05 -13.87
CA PRO A 170 -3.83 -1.20 -13.53
C PRO A 170 -4.34 -1.90 -14.79
N LYS A 171 -3.40 -2.45 -15.57
CA LYS A 171 -3.63 -3.20 -16.81
C LYS A 171 -2.85 -4.50 -16.75
N ASP A 172 -3.36 -5.50 -17.45
CA ASP A 172 -2.73 -6.81 -17.53
C ASP A 172 -1.32 -6.70 -18.12
N PHE A 173 -0.38 -7.46 -17.56
CA PHE A 173 1.00 -7.47 -18.02
C PHE A 173 1.68 -8.82 -17.79
N GLN A 174 2.70 -9.09 -18.60
CA GLN A 174 3.61 -10.22 -18.42
C GLN A 174 4.85 -9.78 -17.66
N LEU A 175 5.34 -10.64 -16.78
CA LEU A 175 6.56 -10.37 -16.02
C LEU A 175 7.78 -10.54 -16.90
N GLU A 176 8.57 -9.48 -17.01
CA GLU A 176 9.85 -9.50 -17.70
C GLU A 176 10.92 -10.21 -16.87
N ARG A 177 11.82 -10.94 -17.54
CA ARG A 177 12.95 -11.59 -16.87
C ARG A 177 13.92 -10.55 -16.35
N GLY A 178 14.39 -10.74 -15.12
CA GLY A 178 15.35 -9.83 -14.49
C GLY A 178 14.74 -8.56 -13.92
N HIS A 179 13.40 -8.48 -13.81
CA HIS A 179 12.69 -7.38 -13.16
C HIS A 179 12.07 -7.83 -11.83
N ARG A 180 11.83 -6.85 -10.95
CA ARG A 180 10.97 -6.94 -9.78
C ARG A 180 9.71 -6.12 -10.00
N TYR A 181 8.60 -6.60 -9.49
CA TYR A 181 7.31 -5.95 -9.56
C TYR A 181 6.68 -5.86 -8.18
N LEU A 182 6.09 -4.72 -7.84
CA LEU A 182 5.26 -4.56 -6.65
C LEU A 182 3.87 -4.14 -7.12
N VAL A 183 2.89 -5.02 -6.94
CA VAL A 183 1.54 -4.88 -7.48
C VAL A 183 0.59 -4.52 -6.36
N ASN A 184 -0.04 -3.35 -6.44
CA ASN A 184 -1.17 -3.02 -5.59
C ASN A 184 -2.44 -3.60 -6.20
N VAL A 185 -3.14 -4.48 -5.49
CA VAL A 185 -4.33 -5.16 -6.01
C VAL A 185 -5.59 -4.28 -6.00
N GLY A 186 -5.50 -3.09 -5.40
CA GLY A 186 -6.63 -2.22 -5.13
C GLY A 186 -7.47 -2.75 -3.97
N SER A 187 -8.72 -2.29 -3.89
CA SER A 187 -9.64 -2.69 -2.83
C SER A 187 -10.86 -3.41 -3.37
N VAL A 188 -11.26 -4.49 -2.68
CA VAL A 188 -12.53 -5.17 -2.93
C VAL A 188 -13.70 -4.33 -2.44
N GLY A 189 -13.66 -3.85 -1.20
CA GLY A 189 -14.83 -3.28 -0.53
C GLY A 189 -14.90 -1.77 -0.46
N GLU A 190 -13.79 -1.07 -0.65
CA GLU A 190 -13.66 0.38 -0.46
C GLU A 190 -12.77 1.02 -1.55
N PRO A 191 -13.05 0.84 -2.85
CA PRO A 191 -12.20 1.39 -3.91
C PRO A 191 -12.10 2.93 -3.82
N ARG A 192 -10.89 3.47 -3.75
CA ARG A 192 -10.62 4.93 -3.67
C ARG A 192 -10.36 5.56 -5.05
N THR A 193 -11.11 5.12 -6.05
CA THR A 193 -11.03 5.63 -7.42
C THR A 193 -12.41 5.98 -7.95
N THR A 194 -12.48 6.69 -9.09
CA THR A 194 -13.76 6.97 -9.77
C THR A 194 -14.37 5.71 -10.40
N ASP A 195 -13.59 4.66 -10.62
CA ASP A 195 -14.10 3.31 -10.89
C ASP A 195 -14.41 2.63 -9.55
N VAL A 196 -15.70 2.56 -9.23
CA VAL A 196 -16.20 2.05 -7.94
C VAL A 196 -16.35 0.53 -7.91
N ARG A 197 -15.95 -0.18 -8.97
CA ARG A 197 -15.96 -1.64 -8.98
C ARG A 197 -14.90 -2.21 -8.04
N ALA A 198 -15.21 -3.34 -7.42
CA ALA A 198 -14.27 -4.11 -6.62
C ALA A 198 -13.03 -4.47 -7.45
N SER A 199 -11.85 -4.35 -6.86
CA SER A 199 -10.56 -4.63 -7.49
C SER A 199 -9.88 -5.82 -6.85
N TYR A 200 -9.32 -6.70 -7.69
CA TYR A 200 -8.41 -7.75 -7.26
C TYR A 200 -7.52 -8.17 -8.44
N VAL A 201 -6.59 -9.10 -8.21
CA VAL A 201 -5.66 -9.57 -9.24
C VAL A 201 -5.68 -11.10 -9.38
N ILE A 202 -5.58 -11.59 -10.62
CA ILE A 202 -5.17 -12.96 -10.91
C ILE A 202 -3.69 -12.96 -11.28
N TYR A 203 -2.90 -13.82 -10.64
CA TYR A 203 -1.54 -14.13 -11.07
C TYR A 203 -1.47 -15.57 -11.60
N ASP A 204 -1.04 -15.74 -12.84
CA ASP A 204 -0.79 -17.05 -13.46
C ASP A 204 0.73 -17.30 -13.49
N ASP A 205 1.21 -18.26 -12.69
CA ASP A 205 2.64 -18.54 -12.55
C ASP A 205 3.26 -19.23 -13.77
N VAL A 206 2.45 -19.96 -14.55
CA VAL A 206 2.88 -20.64 -15.76
C VAL A 206 3.02 -19.62 -16.88
N ALA A 207 2.01 -18.78 -17.07
CA ALA A 207 2.06 -17.69 -18.05
C ALA A 207 2.98 -16.54 -17.61
N ARG A 208 3.35 -16.49 -16.32
CA ARG A 208 4.05 -15.36 -15.69
C ARG A 208 3.35 -14.04 -16.02
N ALA A 209 2.06 -13.98 -15.75
CA ALA A 209 1.22 -12.84 -16.09
C ALA A 209 0.32 -12.42 -14.93
N VAL A 210 0.13 -11.13 -14.79
CA VAL A 210 -0.76 -10.48 -13.82
C VAL A 210 -1.95 -9.90 -14.58
N PHE A 211 -3.16 -10.20 -14.11
CA PHE A 211 -4.41 -9.72 -14.69
C PHE A 211 -5.19 -8.93 -13.65
N PHE A 212 -5.47 -7.67 -13.93
CA PHE A 212 -6.28 -6.81 -13.06
C PHE A 212 -7.76 -7.08 -13.31
N ARG A 213 -8.51 -7.24 -12.24
CA ARG A 213 -9.93 -7.58 -12.27
C ARG A 213 -10.75 -6.45 -11.69
N ARG A 214 -11.86 -6.14 -12.34
CA ARG A 214 -12.85 -5.16 -11.89
C ARG A 214 -14.22 -5.79 -11.89
N VAL A 215 -14.86 -5.85 -10.73
CA VAL A 215 -16.13 -6.55 -10.53
C VAL A 215 -17.17 -5.59 -10.00
N ALA A 216 -18.28 -5.44 -10.74
CA ALA A 216 -19.43 -4.66 -10.27
C ALA A 216 -20.13 -5.41 -9.14
N PHE A 217 -20.59 -4.65 -8.14
CA PHE A 217 -21.35 -5.16 -7.01
C PHE A 217 -22.53 -4.23 -6.69
N ASP A 218 -23.45 -4.69 -5.86
CA ASP A 218 -24.67 -3.94 -5.52
C ASP A 218 -24.40 -2.90 -4.43
N VAL A 219 -24.15 -1.66 -4.86
CA VAL A 219 -23.91 -0.52 -3.96
C VAL A 219 -25.18 -0.14 -3.17
N GLU A 220 -26.37 -0.32 -3.74
CA GLU A 220 -27.61 0.03 -3.05
C GLU A 220 -27.92 -0.96 -1.93
N ALA A 221 -27.67 -2.26 -2.16
CA ALA A 221 -27.75 -3.26 -1.11
C ALA A 221 -26.70 -3.03 -0.01
N TYR A 222 -25.49 -2.58 -0.35
CA TYR A 222 -24.49 -2.17 0.64
C TYR A 222 -24.99 -0.99 1.50
N LYS A 223 -25.57 0.04 0.88
CA LYS A 223 -26.14 1.20 1.60
C LYS A 223 -27.27 0.79 2.53
N ALA A 224 -28.14 -0.13 2.10
CA ALA A 224 -29.19 -0.68 2.93
C ALA A 224 -28.62 -1.42 4.16
N ASP A 225 -27.65 -2.31 3.94
CA ASP A 225 -26.94 -3.00 5.03
C ASP A 225 -26.27 -2.00 5.99
N LEU A 226 -25.67 -0.93 5.48
CA LEU A 226 -25.05 0.12 6.29
C LEU A 226 -26.08 0.89 7.13
N GLN A 227 -27.21 1.25 6.55
CA GLN A 227 -28.28 1.95 7.25
C GLN A 227 -28.82 1.13 8.44
N GLU A 228 -28.93 -0.19 8.30
CA GLU A 228 -29.38 -1.09 9.38
C GLU A 228 -28.45 -1.08 10.60
N THR A 229 -27.17 -0.77 10.42
CA THR A 229 -26.20 -0.74 11.53
C THR A 229 -26.31 0.49 12.42
N GLY A 230 -26.92 1.57 11.91
CA GLY A 230 -26.89 2.89 12.55
C GLY A 230 -25.51 3.58 12.53
N LEU A 231 -24.52 3.01 11.83
CA LEU A 231 -23.18 3.59 11.72
C LEU A 231 -23.21 4.79 10.74
N GLU A 232 -22.98 5.98 11.26
CA GLU A 232 -22.95 7.22 10.46
C GLU A 232 -21.60 7.42 9.76
N ILE A 233 -21.35 6.62 8.73
CA ILE A 233 -20.21 6.79 7.83
C ILE A 233 -20.64 6.93 6.39
N LEU A 234 -19.78 7.56 5.60
CA LEU A 234 -19.97 7.71 4.17
C LEU A 234 -18.73 7.21 3.43
N PRO A 235 -18.68 5.92 3.05
CA PRO A 235 -17.61 5.34 2.25
C PRO A 235 -17.30 6.14 0.98
N TYR A 236 -16.04 6.16 0.55
CA TYR A 236 -15.61 6.96 -0.59
C TYR A 236 -16.36 6.57 -1.87
N PHE A 237 -16.47 5.27 -2.15
CA PHE A 237 -17.14 4.79 -3.35
C PHE A 237 -18.64 5.16 -3.37
N VAL A 238 -19.28 5.23 -2.21
CA VAL A 238 -20.66 5.71 -2.08
C VAL A 238 -20.74 7.20 -2.44
N GLN A 239 -19.80 8.03 -1.98
CA GLN A 239 -19.73 9.45 -2.36
C GLN A 239 -19.58 9.63 -3.87
N VAL A 240 -18.75 8.81 -4.51
CA VAL A 240 -18.54 8.84 -5.96
C VAL A 240 -19.84 8.47 -6.70
N VAL A 241 -20.53 7.42 -6.26
CA VAL A 241 -21.83 7.00 -6.82
C VAL A 241 -22.87 8.10 -6.67
N ASP A 242 -23.05 8.63 -5.46
CA ASP A 242 -24.08 9.62 -5.17
C ASP A 242 -23.84 10.97 -5.84
N SER A 243 -22.57 11.32 -6.06
CA SER A 243 -22.20 12.52 -6.82
C SER A 243 -22.28 12.34 -8.35
N GLY A 244 -22.60 11.15 -8.84
CA GLY A 244 -22.68 10.85 -10.27
C GLY A 244 -21.31 10.88 -10.98
N LYS A 245 -20.21 10.75 -10.23
CA LYS A 245 -18.83 10.83 -10.75
C LYS A 245 -18.24 9.47 -11.14
N VAL A 246 -19.08 8.45 -11.28
CA VAL A 246 -18.66 7.08 -11.57
C VAL A 246 -18.13 6.98 -13.00
N ALA A 247 -16.94 6.40 -13.18
CA ALA A 247 -16.41 6.06 -14.49
C ALA A 247 -17.10 4.79 -15.02
N ASP A 248 -17.81 4.89 -16.15
CA ASP A 248 -18.42 3.79 -16.95
C ASP A 248 -18.69 2.48 -16.19
N ALA A 249 -19.51 2.52 -15.12
CA ALA A 249 -19.80 1.34 -14.33
C ALA A 249 -20.83 0.44 -15.05
N PRO A 250 -20.49 -0.83 -15.35
CA PRO A 250 -21.47 -1.83 -15.72
C PRO A 250 -22.44 -2.07 -14.57
N ARG A 251 -23.72 -2.36 -14.88
CA ARG A 251 -24.69 -2.80 -13.87
C ARG A 251 -24.22 -4.11 -13.22
N PRO A 252 -24.37 -4.30 -11.90
CA PRO A 252 -24.06 -5.58 -11.28
C PRO A 252 -24.84 -6.70 -11.98
N ALA A 253 -24.12 -7.74 -12.42
CA ALA A 253 -24.79 -9.00 -12.72
C ALA A 253 -25.39 -9.51 -11.41
N ALA A 254 -26.62 -10.04 -11.43
CA ALA A 254 -27.23 -10.61 -10.23
C ALA A 254 -26.26 -11.63 -9.62
N ALA A 255 -25.68 -11.31 -8.47
CA ALA A 255 -24.79 -12.21 -7.76
C ALA A 255 -25.62 -13.44 -7.40
N PRO A 256 -25.25 -14.66 -7.84
CA PRO A 256 -25.89 -15.85 -7.29
C PRO A 256 -25.64 -15.82 -5.79
N GLN A 257 -26.70 -15.94 -4.99
CA GLN A 257 -26.59 -16.26 -3.57
C GLN A 257 -25.86 -17.60 -3.46
N LEU A 258 -24.53 -17.57 -3.43
CA LEU A 258 -23.73 -18.74 -3.22
C LEU A 258 -23.99 -19.17 -1.79
N ALA A 259 -24.74 -20.26 -1.64
CA ALA A 259 -24.82 -20.96 -0.38
C ALA A 259 -23.39 -21.24 0.08
N LEU A 260 -22.96 -20.59 1.17
CA LEU A 260 -21.68 -20.79 1.88
C LEU A 260 -21.38 -22.26 2.24
N ALA A 261 -22.31 -23.19 1.95
CA ALA A 261 -22.33 -24.59 2.35
C ALA A 261 -21.41 -25.53 1.55
N GLN A 262 -20.65 -25.07 0.54
CA GLN A 262 -19.78 -25.96 -0.27
C GLN A 262 -18.29 -25.65 -0.20
N LEU A 263 -17.88 -24.74 0.68
CA LEU A 263 -16.48 -24.35 0.79
C LEU A 263 -15.73 -25.29 1.74
N PRO A 264 -14.55 -25.78 1.34
CA PRO A 264 -13.83 -26.69 2.19
C PRO A 264 -13.24 -25.97 3.40
N LYS A 265 -13.53 -26.51 4.60
CA LYS A 265 -12.99 -25.99 5.86
C LYS A 265 -11.47 -26.16 5.89
N VAL A 266 -10.73 -25.07 6.05
CA VAL A 266 -9.28 -25.13 6.25
C VAL A 266 -8.96 -25.12 7.75
N GLY A 267 -8.06 -25.99 8.17
CA GLY A 267 -7.57 -26.11 9.56
C GLY A 267 -6.65 -24.95 9.96
N GLU A 268 -6.61 -24.69 11.27
CA GLU A 268 -6.01 -23.51 11.93
C GLU A 268 -4.59 -23.11 11.48
N VAL A 269 -4.33 -21.80 11.46
CA VAL A 269 -2.98 -21.20 11.41
C VAL A 269 -2.79 -20.33 12.66
N VAL A 270 -1.66 -20.51 13.34
CA VAL A 270 -1.30 -19.88 14.62
C VAL A 270 -0.24 -18.79 14.44
N ALA A 271 -0.52 -17.65 15.07
CA ALA A 271 0.28 -16.54 15.61
C ALA A 271 1.58 -16.04 14.92
N GLY A 272 1.50 -14.79 14.43
CA GLY A 272 2.45 -13.72 14.75
C GLY A 272 3.86 -13.85 14.17
N GLY A 273 4.05 -13.43 12.92
CA GLY A 273 5.36 -13.43 12.26
C GLY A 273 5.23 -13.48 10.73
N GLN A 274 6.29 -13.95 10.05
CA GLN A 274 6.25 -14.28 8.62
C GLN A 274 5.48 -15.59 8.41
N GLY A 275 4.48 -15.58 7.52
CA GLY A 275 3.74 -16.77 7.07
C GLY A 275 4.35 -17.40 5.82
N HIS A 276 3.88 -18.60 5.47
CA HIS A 276 4.19 -19.26 4.21
C HIS A 276 2.91 -19.55 3.43
N LEU A 277 2.98 -19.36 2.11
CA LEU A 277 1.86 -19.63 1.20
C LEU A 277 1.47 -21.11 1.28
N VAL A 278 0.21 -21.38 1.63
CA VAL A 278 -0.38 -22.72 1.61
C VAL A 278 -1.00 -22.96 0.25
N VAL A 279 -0.46 -23.97 -0.45
CA VAL A 279 -0.83 -24.34 -1.82
C VAL A 279 -1.58 -25.67 -1.83
N GLY A 280 -2.72 -25.72 -2.52
CA GLY A 280 -3.47 -26.95 -2.81
C GLY A 280 -4.94 -26.90 -2.39
N ARG A 281 -5.78 -27.76 -3.00
CA ARG A 281 -7.13 -28.06 -2.49
C ARG A 281 -6.99 -28.86 -1.19
N PRO A 282 -7.73 -28.55 -0.12
CA PRO A 282 -7.57 -29.24 1.16
C PRO A 282 -7.78 -30.75 1.00
N GLY A 283 -6.71 -31.49 1.26
CA GLY A 283 -6.73 -32.94 1.31
C GLY A 283 -7.57 -33.42 2.49
N SER A 284 -8.34 -34.48 2.27
CA SER A 284 -9.05 -35.19 3.33
C SER A 284 -8.07 -35.75 4.37
N GLY A 285 -8.06 -35.18 5.56
CA GLY A 285 -7.75 -35.88 6.81
C GLY A 285 -6.27 -36.00 7.22
N GLY A 286 -5.92 -35.26 8.27
CA GLY A 286 -4.83 -35.58 9.19
C GLY A 286 -5.23 -35.18 10.60
N ARG A 287 -5.51 -36.15 11.49
CA ARG A 287 -5.80 -35.91 12.91
C ARG A 287 -4.58 -35.29 13.61
N PRO A 288 -4.75 -34.39 14.60
CA PRO A 288 -3.65 -33.83 15.36
C PRO A 288 -3.06 -34.85 16.33
N ALA A 289 -1.75 -34.74 16.55
CA ALA A 289 -0.99 -35.55 17.51
C ALA A 289 -1.35 -35.15 18.96
N ALA A 290 -1.74 -36.15 19.77
CA ALA A 290 -1.73 -36.08 21.22
C ALA A 290 -0.74 -37.15 21.74
N GLY A 291 0.11 -36.75 22.70
CA GLY A 291 1.16 -37.59 23.25
C GLY A 291 0.75 -38.54 24.38
N ILE A 292 1.68 -39.47 24.63
CA ILE A 292 1.95 -40.25 25.86
C ILE A 292 1.01 -41.42 26.22
N GLY A 293 1.57 -42.63 26.10
CA GLY A 293 1.48 -43.68 27.13
C GLY A 293 0.42 -44.77 26.97
N GLY A 294 0.86 -46.00 26.68
CA GLY A 294 0.05 -47.21 26.91
C GLY A 294 0.23 -48.29 25.85
N SER A 295 1.12 -49.25 26.12
CA SER A 295 1.18 -50.52 25.40
C SER A 295 -0.16 -51.25 25.48
N VAL A 296 -0.59 -51.91 24.40
CA VAL A 296 -1.07 -53.31 24.38
C VAL A 296 -1.43 -53.75 22.94
N SER A 297 -0.94 -54.96 22.63
CA SER A 297 -1.13 -55.90 21.52
C SER A 297 -2.04 -55.59 20.31
N ARG A 298 -1.48 -55.85 19.12
CA ARG A 298 -2.17 -56.22 17.87
C ARG A 298 -3.00 -57.51 18.01
N PRO A 299 -3.94 -57.75 17.07
CA PRO A 299 -3.72 -58.89 16.18
C PRO A 299 -3.87 -58.58 14.68
N ARG A 300 -3.32 -59.52 13.90
CA ARG A 300 -3.08 -59.55 12.45
C ARG A 300 -4.31 -60.01 11.64
N SER A 301 -4.41 -59.52 10.41
CA SER A 301 -4.78 -60.19 9.13
C SER A 301 -5.28 -59.09 8.18
N SER A 302 -5.06 -59.04 6.85
CA SER A 302 -4.65 -60.00 5.82
C SER A 302 -4.10 -59.22 4.59
N LEU A 303 -3.18 -59.83 3.83
CA LEU A 303 -2.61 -59.42 2.50
C LEU A 303 -3.70 -59.47 1.38
N PRO A 304 -3.42 -59.20 0.07
CA PRO A 304 -2.32 -58.52 -0.67
C PRO A 304 -2.85 -57.34 -1.56
N TRP A 305 -2.10 -56.52 -2.30
CA TRP A 305 -1.57 -56.70 -3.67
C TRP A 305 -0.68 -55.50 -4.02
N VAL A 306 0.61 -55.72 -4.29
CA VAL A 306 1.52 -54.76 -4.92
C VAL A 306 1.84 -55.30 -6.31
N LEU A 307 1.08 -54.86 -7.31
CA LEU A 307 1.41 -54.99 -8.73
C LEU A 307 0.78 -53.80 -9.46
N GLY A 308 1.58 -52.83 -9.88
CA GLY A 308 1.06 -51.68 -10.61
C GLY A 308 2.01 -50.50 -10.84
N ILE A 309 3.29 -50.58 -10.46
CA ILE A 309 4.25 -49.47 -10.69
C ILE A 309 5.34 -49.84 -11.72
N GLY A 310 5.45 -51.11 -12.12
CA GLY A 310 6.42 -51.56 -13.14
C GLY A 310 5.98 -51.38 -14.60
N ALA A 311 4.70 -51.12 -14.88
CA ALA A 311 4.16 -51.14 -16.25
C ALA A 311 4.07 -49.74 -16.91
N LEU A 312 4.15 -48.64 -16.15
CA LEU A 312 4.04 -47.28 -16.70
C LEU A 312 5.39 -46.69 -17.16
N LEU A 313 6.51 -47.23 -16.66
CA LEU A 313 7.87 -46.75 -16.99
C LEU A 313 8.40 -47.31 -18.34
N ALA A 314 7.83 -48.39 -18.85
CA ALA A 314 8.21 -48.96 -20.15
C ALA A 314 7.54 -48.25 -21.34
N VAL A 315 6.37 -47.63 -21.14
CA VAL A 315 5.62 -46.94 -22.20
C VAL A 315 6.17 -45.52 -22.46
N LEU A 316 6.73 -44.86 -21.43
CA LEU A 316 7.30 -43.52 -21.56
C LEU A 316 8.66 -43.50 -22.29
N LEU A 317 9.44 -44.59 -22.20
CA LEU A 317 10.74 -44.70 -22.87
C LEU A 317 10.61 -45.08 -24.37
N ALA A 318 9.48 -45.67 -24.78
CA ALA A 318 9.22 -45.98 -26.19
C ALA A 318 8.78 -44.75 -27.01
N ILE A 319 8.19 -43.73 -26.37
CA ILE A 319 7.72 -42.50 -27.04
C ILE A 319 8.89 -41.54 -27.34
N ILE A 320 9.92 -41.53 -26.50
CA ILE A 320 11.12 -40.69 -26.69
C ILE A 320 12.01 -41.21 -27.83
N ALA A 321 11.95 -42.51 -28.15
CA ALA A 321 12.72 -43.12 -29.23
C ALA A 321 12.12 -42.92 -30.64
N ILE A 322 10.87 -42.49 -30.76
CA ILE A 322 10.18 -42.30 -32.06
C ILE A 322 10.24 -40.84 -32.53
N GLY A 323 10.65 -39.89 -31.68
CA GLY A 323 10.71 -38.46 -32.01
C GLY A 323 12.06 -37.91 -32.51
N MET A 324 13.08 -38.76 -32.68
CA MET A 324 14.46 -38.31 -32.99
C MET A 324 15.03 -38.83 -34.32
N MET A 325 14.18 -39.12 -35.31
CA MET A 325 14.63 -39.37 -36.68
C MET A 325 13.66 -38.70 -37.67
N GLN A 326 14.22 -38.00 -38.67
CA GLN A 326 13.61 -37.06 -39.66
C GLN A 326 13.71 -35.59 -39.18
N ASP A 327 14.51 -34.68 -39.74
CA ASP A 327 15.19 -34.60 -41.04
C ASP A 327 16.54 -33.84 -40.92
N GLU A 328 17.62 -34.42 -41.45
CA GLU A 328 18.73 -33.71 -42.11
C GLU A 328 18.34 -33.63 -43.60
N GLU A 329 18.43 -32.51 -44.32
CA GLU A 329 19.61 -31.95 -45.04
C GLU A 329 18.99 -30.84 -45.95
N THR A 330 19.53 -29.64 -46.23
CA THR A 330 20.73 -29.37 -47.03
C THR A 330 21.00 -27.85 -47.14
N GLU A 331 22.29 -27.53 -47.06
CA GLU A 331 23.08 -26.53 -47.82
C GLU A 331 22.70 -25.04 -47.95
N GLY A 332 23.70 -24.19 -47.68
CA GLY A 332 23.71 -22.77 -48.06
C GLY A 332 24.87 -21.96 -47.49
N ARG A 333 26.08 -22.25 -47.97
CA ARG A 333 27.35 -21.55 -47.66
C ARG A 333 27.39 -20.14 -48.25
N THR A 334 27.79 -19.13 -47.47
CA THR A 334 28.69 -18.05 -47.92
C THR A 334 29.36 -17.35 -46.74
N ASP A 335 30.68 -17.29 -46.83
CA ASP A 335 31.62 -16.53 -46.01
C ASP A 335 31.40 -15.01 -46.11
N GLY A 336 31.79 -14.29 -45.05
CA GLY A 336 31.80 -12.83 -45.02
C GLY A 336 32.43 -12.29 -43.75
N GLN A 337 33.73 -12.53 -43.57
CA GLN A 337 34.55 -11.94 -42.52
C GLN A 337 35.12 -10.60 -43.00
N GLU A 338 34.67 -9.48 -42.44
CA GLU A 338 35.41 -8.21 -42.52
C GLU A 338 35.37 -7.41 -41.19
N LYS A 339 36.58 -7.22 -40.67
CA LYS A 339 37.09 -6.12 -39.83
C LYS A 339 38.38 -5.68 -40.58
N PRO A 340 38.99 -4.47 -40.42
CA PRO A 340 38.99 -3.62 -39.23
C PRO A 340 39.15 -2.09 -39.47
N ARG A 341 39.44 -1.36 -38.37
CA ARG A 341 40.02 0.01 -38.21
C ARG A 341 38.98 1.15 -38.27
N GLY A 342 38.97 2.16 -37.40
CA GLY A 342 39.95 2.68 -36.44
C GLY A 342 40.08 4.20 -36.68
N GLY A 343 39.86 5.02 -35.64
CA GLY A 343 40.04 6.49 -35.67
C GLY A 343 39.15 7.17 -34.62
N GLU A 344 39.68 7.42 -33.42
CA GLU A 344 40.02 8.76 -32.87
C GLU A 344 38.81 9.51 -32.30
N ARG A 345 38.69 9.56 -30.96
CA ARG A 345 39.17 10.65 -30.09
C ARG A 345 38.56 12.01 -30.43
N THR A 346 37.45 12.30 -29.76
CA THR A 346 37.19 13.63 -29.20
C THR A 346 36.82 13.44 -27.72
N THR A 347 37.85 13.54 -26.89
CA THR A 347 37.73 13.97 -25.50
C THR A 347 37.32 15.43 -25.52
N GLU A 348 36.11 15.75 -25.06
CA GLU A 348 35.82 17.07 -24.52
C GLU A 348 34.58 17.01 -23.61
N ASN A 349 34.84 17.29 -22.34
CA ASN A 349 33.92 17.76 -21.30
C ASN A 349 32.84 16.80 -20.78
N THR A 350 33.29 15.68 -20.21
CA THR A 350 32.67 15.09 -19.00
C THR A 350 33.10 15.91 -17.78
N ALA A 351 32.61 17.14 -17.68
CA ALA A 351 32.71 17.94 -16.47
C ALA A 351 31.47 18.83 -16.41
N LEU A 352 30.76 18.72 -15.28
CA LEU A 352 29.61 19.52 -14.88
C LEU A 352 28.30 19.15 -15.60
N LEU A 353 27.54 18.26 -14.95
CA LEU A 353 26.17 18.52 -14.52
C LEU A 353 25.78 17.41 -13.51
N GLU A 354 26.54 17.33 -12.41
CA GLU A 354 25.90 17.04 -11.12
C GLU A 354 24.86 18.14 -10.95
N LYS A 355 23.59 17.83 -11.22
CA LYS A 355 22.50 18.66 -10.71
C LYS A 355 22.55 18.49 -9.20
N GLU A 356 23.22 19.44 -8.54
CA GLU A 356 23.18 19.66 -7.10
C GLU A 356 21.73 19.51 -6.64
N ARG A 357 21.41 18.37 -6.02
CA ARG A 357 20.25 18.27 -5.15
C ARG A 357 20.58 19.14 -3.96
N VAL A 358 19.96 20.30 -3.89
CA VAL A 358 20.09 21.18 -2.74
C VAL A 358 19.50 20.45 -1.54
N GLU A 359 20.36 19.95 -0.66
CA GLU A 359 19.93 19.52 0.67
C GLU A 359 19.34 20.73 1.38
N THR A 360 18.02 20.73 1.61
CA THR A 360 17.37 21.76 2.45
C THR A 360 17.81 21.52 3.89
N VAL A 361 18.85 22.23 4.33
CA VAL A 361 19.44 22.10 5.67
C VAL A 361 18.59 22.79 6.76
N GLN A 362 17.74 23.75 6.38
CA GLN A 362 16.96 24.55 7.32
C GLN A 362 15.46 24.49 6.98
N GLY A 363 14.62 24.22 7.97
CA GLY A 363 13.15 24.24 7.87
C GLY A 363 12.44 22.90 8.16
N PRO A 364 11.13 22.93 8.49
CA PRO A 364 10.33 21.76 8.78
C PRO A 364 9.97 20.92 7.54
N LEU A 365 10.11 21.45 6.32
CA LEU A 365 9.83 20.73 5.07
C LEU A 365 11.14 20.36 4.34
N ARG A 366 11.21 19.15 3.80
CA ARG A 366 12.35 18.60 3.06
C ARG A 366 11.95 18.28 1.63
N ASP A 367 12.91 18.42 0.71
CA ASP A 367 12.77 18.10 -0.72
C ASP A 367 11.54 18.79 -1.32
N LEU A 368 11.23 19.98 -0.80
CA LEU A 368 10.04 20.73 -1.14
C LEU A 368 10.18 21.31 -2.54
N VAL A 369 9.22 21.00 -3.39
CA VAL A 369 9.17 21.42 -4.78
C VAL A 369 7.85 22.16 -5.01
N VAL A 370 7.91 23.31 -5.69
CA VAL A 370 6.73 24.11 -6.04
C VAL A 370 6.47 24.10 -7.54
N GLN A 371 5.22 23.88 -7.93
CA GLN A 371 4.73 24.09 -9.29
C GLN A 371 3.78 25.28 -9.32
N ARG A 372 3.94 26.15 -10.33
CA ARG A 372 3.10 27.32 -10.54
C ARG A 372 2.37 27.25 -11.86
N PHE A 373 1.07 27.47 -11.82
CA PHE A 373 0.19 27.58 -12.97
C PHE A 373 -0.35 28.99 -13.09
N ARG A 374 -0.10 29.68 -14.21
CA ARG A 374 -0.54 31.07 -14.45
C ARG A 374 -1.92 31.11 -15.11
N LYS A 375 -2.93 30.60 -14.41
CA LYS A 375 -4.33 30.56 -14.83
C LYS A 375 -5.24 30.77 -13.64
N SER A 376 -6.51 31.09 -13.90
CA SER A 376 -7.55 31.18 -12.89
C SER A 376 -8.22 29.83 -12.69
N TYR A 377 -8.51 29.49 -11.44
CA TYR A 377 -9.22 28.27 -11.04
C TYR A 377 -10.47 28.64 -10.24
N ARG A 378 -11.58 27.94 -10.49
CA ARG A 378 -12.84 28.11 -9.73
C ARG A 378 -12.78 27.36 -8.41
N ASP A 379 -12.13 26.20 -8.40
CA ASP A 379 -11.97 25.34 -7.24
C ASP A 379 -10.69 24.49 -7.33
N LEU A 380 -10.40 23.75 -6.25
CA LEU A 380 -9.26 22.83 -6.19
C LEU A 380 -9.36 21.67 -7.17
N GLY A 381 -10.58 21.28 -7.59
CA GLY A 381 -10.78 20.20 -8.55
C GLY A 381 -10.24 20.56 -9.93
N GLU A 382 -10.44 21.80 -10.38
CA GLU A 382 -9.85 22.31 -11.62
C GLU A 382 -8.32 22.36 -11.55
N LEU A 383 -7.75 22.81 -10.43
CA LEU A 383 -6.30 22.79 -10.22
C LEU A 383 -5.73 21.36 -10.29
N ARG A 384 -6.38 20.39 -9.64
CA ARG A 384 -5.98 18.97 -9.64
C ARG A 384 -6.03 18.33 -11.02
N SER A 385 -6.98 18.75 -11.87
CA SER A 385 -7.10 18.22 -13.23
C SER A 385 -5.94 18.66 -14.13
N GLU A 386 -5.30 19.79 -13.82
CA GLU A 386 -4.11 20.29 -14.54
C GLU A 386 -2.80 19.88 -13.86
N ALA A 387 -2.79 19.72 -12.54
CA ALA A 387 -1.65 19.22 -11.78
C ALA A 387 -1.47 17.69 -12.00
N GLY A 388 -0.99 17.31 -13.19
CA GLY A 388 -0.67 15.93 -13.58
C GLY A 388 0.58 15.33 -12.90
N GLU A 389 1.26 14.39 -13.56
CA GLU A 389 2.43 13.67 -13.02
C GLU A 389 3.59 14.61 -12.61
N LEU A 390 4.10 14.36 -11.41
CA LEU A 390 5.04 15.12 -10.55
C LEU A 390 6.46 15.36 -11.12
N ASN A 391 6.62 15.94 -12.31
CA ASN A 391 7.96 16.11 -12.90
C ASN A 391 8.18 17.48 -13.60
N ALA A 392 8.15 18.61 -12.88
CA ALA A 392 8.84 19.86 -13.30
C ALA A 392 8.69 21.06 -12.30
N GLY A 393 8.68 20.85 -10.98
CA GLY A 393 8.63 21.99 -10.06
C GLY A 393 10.00 22.56 -9.70
N ARG A 394 10.02 23.79 -9.18
CA ARG A 394 11.22 24.46 -8.68
C ARG A 394 11.50 23.99 -7.24
N PRO A 395 12.73 23.50 -6.92
CA PRO A 395 13.11 23.20 -5.54
C PRO A 395 13.12 24.45 -4.66
N MET A 396 12.68 24.31 -3.42
CA MET A 396 12.69 25.36 -2.40
C MET A 396 13.77 25.09 -1.36
N VAL A 397 14.66 26.06 -1.12
CA VAL A 397 15.86 25.87 -0.28
C VAL A 397 15.59 26.03 1.22
N GLU A 398 14.59 26.85 1.58
CA GLU A 398 14.32 27.26 2.97
C GLU A 398 13.38 26.31 3.74
N GLY A 399 12.87 25.25 3.10
CA GLY A 399 12.02 24.25 3.77
C GLY A 399 10.70 24.81 4.33
N MET A 400 10.18 25.87 3.72
CA MET A 400 8.95 26.59 4.10
C MET A 400 8.13 26.89 2.84
N LEU A 401 6.80 26.97 2.98
CA LEU A 401 5.93 27.43 1.90
C LEU A 401 6.11 28.93 1.69
N ASP A 402 6.35 29.35 0.45
CA ASP A 402 6.56 30.76 0.10
C ASP A 402 5.52 31.22 -0.92
N LEU A 403 4.71 32.20 -0.53
CA LEU A 403 3.71 32.84 -1.38
C LEU A 403 4.28 33.96 -2.26
N GLY A 404 5.58 34.26 -2.18
CA GLY A 404 6.24 35.24 -3.04
C GLY A 404 6.05 34.95 -4.53
N ASP A 405 5.85 33.69 -4.89
CA ASP A 405 5.57 33.27 -6.26
C ASP A 405 4.11 33.50 -6.72
N ALA A 406 3.16 33.78 -5.83
CA ALA A 406 1.75 33.98 -6.21
C ALA A 406 1.55 35.31 -6.96
N GLY A 407 2.08 36.42 -6.42
CA GLY A 407 1.89 37.76 -6.97
C GLY A 407 0.44 38.25 -6.89
N ASN A 408 0.04 39.17 -7.79
CA ASN A 408 -1.32 39.73 -7.84
C ASN A 408 -2.19 39.13 -8.95
N GLU A 409 -1.65 38.18 -9.71
CA GLU A 409 -2.32 37.54 -10.84
C GLU A 409 -2.98 36.22 -10.41
N PRO A 410 -4.09 35.80 -11.04
CA PRO A 410 -4.66 34.48 -10.80
C PRO A 410 -3.63 33.39 -11.02
N CYS A 411 -3.48 32.49 -10.06
CA CYS A 411 -2.55 31.38 -10.17
C CYS A 411 -2.96 30.16 -9.36
N GLY A 412 -2.37 29.02 -9.70
CA GLY A 412 -2.35 27.80 -8.89
C GLY A 412 -0.94 27.52 -8.42
N LEU A 413 -0.79 27.12 -7.16
CA LEU A 413 0.46 26.70 -6.55
C LEU A 413 0.27 25.31 -5.95
N VAL A 414 1.19 24.40 -6.27
CA VAL A 414 1.23 23.06 -5.70
C VAL A 414 2.62 22.85 -5.11
N TRP A 415 2.67 22.68 -3.79
CA TRP A 415 3.88 22.29 -3.07
C TRP A 415 3.83 20.81 -2.76
N ASP A 416 4.92 20.11 -3.01
CA ASP A 416 5.07 18.68 -2.78
C ASP A 416 6.42 18.41 -2.13
N GLY A 417 6.47 17.58 -1.10
CA GLY A 417 7.69 17.25 -0.38
C GLY A 417 7.42 16.41 0.86
N TYR A 418 8.27 16.56 1.87
CA TYR A 418 8.17 15.80 3.11
C TYR A 418 8.21 16.69 4.35
N LEU A 419 7.26 16.51 5.25
CA LEU A 419 7.26 17.12 6.57
C LEU A 419 8.18 16.34 7.52
N ARG A 420 9.12 17.03 8.17
CA ARG A 420 9.99 16.47 9.21
C ARG A 420 9.26 16.41 10.53
N VAL A 421 8.95 15.20 10.96
CA VAL A 421 8.16 14.91 12.16
C VAL A 421 9.09 14.44 13.28
N PRO A 422 9.24 15.21 14.37
CA PRO A 422 10.18 14.89 15.45
C PRO A 422 9.87 13.58 16.17
N GLU A 423 8.59 13.34 16.45
CA GLU A 423 8.10 12.23 17.26
C GLU A 423 6.83 11.65 16.64
N LYS A 424 6.60 10.36 16.85
CA LYS A 424 5.33 9.75 16.44
C LYS A 424 4.22 10.31 17.33
N GLY A 425 3.15 10.81 16.72
CA GLY A 425 1.99 11.26 17.49
C GLY A 425 1.05 12.15 16.69
N PHE A 426 0.04 12.69 17.37
CA PHE A 426 -0.95 13.54 16.74
C PHE A 426 -0.49 14.98 16.63
N TYR A 427 -0.46 15.47 15.40
CA TYR A 427 -0.21 16.86 15.09
C TYR A 427 -1.51 17.54 14.69
N LYS A 428 -1.80 18.67 15.33
CA LYS A 428 -2.91 19.54 14.94
C LYS A 428 -2.41 20.43 13.80
N PHE A 429 -3.13 20.45 12.68
CA PHE A 429 -2.90 21.38 11.58
C PHE A 429 -4.05 22.38 11.53
N SER A 430 -3.74 23.65 11.23
CA SER A 430 -4.74 24.69 10.96
C SER A 430 -4.44 25.36 9.63
N LEU A 431 -5.42 25.38 8.73
CA LEU A 431 -5.29 25.92 7.37
C LEU A 431 -6.29 27.04 7.15
N LYS A 432 -5.82 28.17 6.64
CA LYS A 432 -6.66 29.30 6.21
C LYS A 432 -6.13 29.84 4.88
N ALA A 433 -7.03 30.03 3.91
CA ALA A 433 -6.69 30.61 2.62
C ALA A 433 -7.62 31.78 2.25
N SER A 434 -7.11 32.74 1.48
CA SER A 434 -7.90 33.85 0.93
C SER A 434 -8.96 33.37 -0.06
N THR A 435 -8.65 32.34 -0.84
CA THR A 435 -9.50 31.81 -1.91
C THR A 435 -9.75 30.31 -1.72
N GLY A 436 -8.72 29.49 -1.85
CA GLY A 436 -8.85 28.07 -1.55
C GLY A 436 -7.51 27.36 -1.43
N ALA A 437 -7.43 26.45 -0.47
CA ALA A 437 -6.27 25.60 -0.27
C ALA A 437 -6.67 24.23 0.24
N ALA A 438 -5.86 23.22 -0.02
CA ALA A 438 -5.92 21.92 0.63
C ALA A 438 -4.56 21.49 1.17
N LEU A 439 -4.58 20.79 2.30
CA LEU A 439 -3.45 20.09 2.86
C LEU A 439 -3.67 18.60 2.69
N LEU A 440 -2.70 17.94 2.07
CA LEU A 440 -2.65 16.49 1.93
C LEU A 440 -1.46 15.96 2.73
N ILE A 441 -1.71 14.92 3.52
CA ILE A 441 -0.69 14.19 4.27
C ILE A 441 -0.90 12.71 3.96
N TYR A 442 0.18 11.99 3.61
CA TYR A 442 0.12 10.63 3.06
C TYR A 442 -0.81 10.52 1.83
N GLY A 443 -0.78 11.50 0.93
CA GLY A 443 -1.62 11.49 -0.28
C GLY A 443 -3.11 11.77 -0.06
N GLU A 444 -3.56 11.82 1.20
CA GLU A 444 -4.98 12.02 1.56
C GLU A 444 -5.26 13.46 1.99
N GLU A 445 -6.35 14.04 1.50
CA GLU A 445 -6.82 15.38 1.88
C GLU A 445 -7.24 15.42 3.35
N GLN A 446 -6.45 16.11 4.17
CA GLN A 446 -6.69 16.27 5.61
C GLN A 446 -7.52 17.52 5.91
N LEU A 447 -7.29 18.58 5.13
CA LEU A 447 -7.99 19.86 5.25
C LEU A 447 -8.23 20.43 3.85
N SER A 448 -9.38 21.06 3.66
CA SER A 448 -9.59 22.02 2.59
C SER A 448 -10.28 23.27 3.14
N SER A 449 -9.69 24.44 2.86
CA SER A 449 -10.23 25.75 3.21
C SER A 449 -10.82 26.40 1.97
N ARG A 450 -11.99 27.02 2.13
CA ARG A 450 -12.63 27.88 1.12
C ARG A 450 -12.62 29.31 1.63
N SER A 451 -12.59 30.27 0.71
CA SER A 451 -12.34 31.70 0.93
C SER A 451 -12.65 32.21 2.34
N GLY A 452 -11.59 32.45 3.11
CA GLY A 452 -11.65 33.06 4.44
C GLY A 452 -11.95 32.11 5.60
N SER A 453 -12.34 30.85 5.35
CA SER A 453 -12.53 29.86 6.41
C SER A 453 -11.21 29.36 6.96
N GLN A 454 -11.13 29.22 8.28
CA GLN A 454 -10.02 28.53 8.93
C GLN A 454 -10.52 27.16 9.37
N GLU A 455 -9.89 26.11 8.82
CA GLU A 455 -10.18 24.73 9.19
C GLU A 455 -9.04 24.18 10.05
N SER A 456 -9.33 23.19 10.89
CA SER A 456 -8.30 22.52 11.69
C SER A 456 -8.61 21.04 11.86
N THR A 457 -7.58 20.21 11.87
CA THR A 457 -7.70 18.76 12.03
C THR A 457 -6.51 18.22 12.82
N ARG A 458 -6.61 16.98 13.30
CA ARG A 458 -5.51 16.25 13.92
C ARG A 458 -5.12 15.09 13.00
N VAL A 459 -3.85 15.01 12.67
CA VAL A 459 -3.28 13.97 11.81
C VAL A 459 -2.22 13.24 12.60
N LEU A 460 -2.25 11.92 12.61
CA LEU A 460 -1.14 11.15 13.18
C LEU A 460 0.03 11.17 12.22
N CYS A 461 1.14 11.76 12.66
CA CYS A 461 2.38 11.76 11.88
C CYS A 461 3.35 10.70 12.42
N ARG A 462 3.99 9.96 11.52
CA ARG A 462 5.10 9.05 11.86
C ARG A 462 6.37 9.87 12.03
N ARG A 463 7.17 9.54 13.04
CA ARG A 463 8.51 10.11 13.21
C ARG A 463 9.31 9.94 11.91
N GLY A 464 10.00 10.99 11.47
CA GLY A 464 10.78 10.99 10.23
C GLY A 464 10.18 11.89 9.16
N HIS A 465 10.16 11.43 7.91
CA HIS A 465 9.75 12.23 6.75
C HIS A 465 8.38 11.78 6.26
N THR A 466 7.36 12.57 6.56
CA THR A 466 5.97 12.29 6.20
C THR A 466 5.61 12.96 4.86
N PRO A 467 5.08 12.23 3.86
CA PRO A 467 4.64 12.83 2.60
C PRO A 467 3.66 13.98 2.84
N PHE A 468 3.95 15.12 2.22
CA PHE A 468 3.29 16.38 2.49
C PHE A 468 3.03 17.11 1.17
N ARG A 469 1.79 17.52 0.95
CA ARG A 469 1.41 18.34 -0.19
C ARG A 469 0.45 19.45 0.23
N VAL A 470 0.64 20.62 -0.36
CA VAL A 470 -0.30 21.74 -0.25
C VAL A 470 -0.68 22.21 -1.64
N GLU A 471 -1.98 22.35 -1.86
CA GLU A 471 -2.55 22.85 -3.10
C GLU A 471 -3.22 24.19 -2.76
N TYR A 472 -2.94 25.22 -3.54
CA TYR A 472 -3.49 26.56 -3.36
C TYR A 472 -3.88 27.14 -4.72
N PHE A 473 -5.00 27.85 -4.77
CA PHE A 473 -5.31 28.67 -5.93
C PHE A 473 -5.77 30.06 -5.50
N GLN A 474 -5.42 31.03 -6.32
CA GLN A 474 -5.78 32.44 -6.21
C GLN A 474 -6.65 32.85 -7.37
N GLN A 475 -7.75 33.53 -7.08
CA GLN A 475 -8.63 34.17 -8.06
C GLN A 475 -8.22 35.63 -8.30
N GLY A 476 -8.54 36.14 -9.48
CA GLY A 476 -8.24 37.52 -9.86
C GLY A 476 -9.01 38.53 -9.00
N GLY A 477 -8.33 39.62 -8.60
CA GLY A 477 -8.92 40.70 -7.80
C GLY A 477 -8.51 40.71 -6.31
N GLU A 478 -7.81 39.68 -5.83
CA GLU A 478 -7.18 39.71 -4.51
C GLU A 478 -5.97 40.65 -4.48
N LYS A 479 -5.99 41.66 -3.60
CA LYS A 479 -4.87 42.61 -3.43
C LYS A 479 -3.67 42.00 -2.69
N SER A 480 -3.85 40.87 -2.02
CA SER A 480 -2.79 40.18 -1.26
C SER A 480 -3.14 38.70 -1.12
N PRO A 481 -2.40 37.77 -1.75
CA PRO A 481 -2.61 36.34 -1.56
C PRO A 481 -2.40 35.98 -0.09
N GLY A 482 -3.30 35.19 0.48
CA GLY A 482 -3.25 34.78 1.88
C GLY A 482 -3.29 33.27 2.03
N LEU A 483 -2.25 32.71 2.62
CA LEU A 483 -2.19 31.32 3.06
C LEU A 483 -1.58 31.30 4.46
N SER A 484 -2.26 30.68 5.40
CA SER A 484 -1.73 30.37 6.72
C SER A 484 -1.88 28.87 6.93
N LEU A 485 -0.77 28.21 7.22
CA LEU A 485 -0.73 26.81 7.59
C LEU A 485 0.13 26.69 8.84
N THR A 486 -0.49 26.33 9.95
CA THR A 486 0.20 26.11 11.23
C THR A 486 0.04 24.68 11.70
N TRP A 487 0.99 24.25 12.53
CA TRP A 487 0.97 22.93 13.12
C TRP A 487 1.53 22.91 14.54
N SER A 488 1.03 22.00 15.38
CA SER A 488 1.52 21.74 16.73
C SER A 488 1.40 20.27 17.07
N GLY A 489 2.26 19.75 17.93
CA GLY A 489 2.26 18.33 18.29
C GLY A 489 3.51 17.92 19.06
N PRO A 490 3.70 16.61 19.30
CA PRO A 490 4.83 16.08 20.05
C PRO A 490 6.19 16.52 19.47
N GLY A 491 7.14 16.83 20.34
CA GLY A 491 8.46 17.32 19.94
C GLY A 491 8.50 18.72 19.29
N LEU A 492 7.39 19.47 19.28
CA LEU A 492 7.35 20.87 18.84
C LEU A 492 7.12 21.81 20.02
N ASP A 493 7.82 22.95 20.01
CA ASP A 493 7.61 24.02 21.00
C ASP A 493 6.46 24.94 20.56
N GLY A 494 5.23 24.52 20.88
CA GLY A 494 4.01 25.28 20.60
C GLY A 494 3.49 25.12 19.17
N THR A 495 2.83 26.17 18.67
CA THR A 495 2.25 26.20 17.31
C THR A 495 3.17 26.95 16.37
N LEU A 496 3.66 26.24 15.35
CA LEU A 496 4.62 26.74 14.38
C LEU A 496 3.94 26.99 13.03
N SER A 497 4.46 27.95 12.26
CA SER A 497 4.02 28.17 10.87
C SER A 497 4.82 27.30 9.91
N LEU A 498 4.16 26.81 8.86
CA LEU A 498 4.79 26.21 7.69
C LEU A 498 4.86 27.20 6.51
N VAL A 499 4.26 28.38 6.64
CA VAL A 499 4.28 29.46 5.63
C VAL A 499 5.22 30.57 6.05
N ARG A 500 6.02 31.06 5.10
CA ARG A 500 6.92 32.20 5.28
C ARG A 500 6.11 33.50 5.37
N GLU A 501 6.29 34.25 6.46
CA GLU A 501 5.73 35.60 6.61
C GLU A 501 6.83 36.65 6.44
N GLY A 502 6.72 37.49 5.41
CA GLY A 502 7.28 38.85 5.32
C GLY A 502 8.65 39.13 5.94
N GLY A 503 9.65 38.26 5.76
CA GLY A 503 11.04 38.51 6.17
C GLY A 503 11.37 38.32 7.66
N SER A 504 10.53 37.67 8.46
CA SER A 504 10.84 37.35 9.87
C SER A 504 10.86 35.84 10.11
N SER A 505 12.05 35.27 10.30
CA SER A 505 12.23 33.87 10.69
C SER A 505 12.09 33.71 12.20
N ARG A 506 10.95 33.20 12.69
CA ARG A 506 10.98 32.49 13.98
C ARG A 506 11.38 31.05 13.70
N ALA A 507 12.59 30.70 14.13
CA ALA A 507 13.23 29.41 13.93
C ALA A 507 12.30 28.25 14.31
N ALA A 508 12.18 27.27 13.42
CA ALA A 508 11.19 26.20 13.53
C ALA A 508 11.87 24.83 13.43
N ILE A 509 12.73 24.46 14.40
CA ILE A 509 12.99 23.09 14.89
C ILE A 509 13.57 23.24 16.32
N ALA A 510 13.14 22.41 17.28
CA ALA A 510 13.80 22.29 18.58
C ALA A 510 15.28 21.92 18.40
N GLU A 511 16.18 22.67 19.03
CA GLU A 511 17.61 22.36 19.06
C GLU A 511 17.82 20.89 19.49
N SER A 512 18.59 20.12 18.72
CA SER A 512 19.21 18.91 19.29
C SER A 512 20.16 19.36 20.40
N PRO A 513 20.28 18.63 21.53
CA PRO A 513 21.28 18.96 22.53
C PRO A 513 22.65 18.95 21.85
N SER A 514 23.31 20.09 21.90
CA SER A 514 24.70 20.25 21.52
C SER A 514 25.56 19.17 22.17
N GLN A 515 26.57 18.72 21.42
CA GLN A 515 27.66 17.93 21.95
C GLN A 515 28.13 18.53 23.28
N VAL A 516 27.92 17.79 24.37
CA VAL A 516 28.63 18.06 25.62
C VAL A 516 30.07 17.67 25.34
N ASP A 517 30.89 18.71 25.31
CA ASP A 517 32.34 18.72 25.43
C ASP A 517 32.85 17.49 26.19
N SER A 518 33.74 16.73 25.54
CA SER A 518 34.53 15.67 26.16
C SER A 518 35.57 16.31 27.09
N GLY A 519 35.11 16.87 28.21
CA GLY A 519 35.94 17.21 29.35
C GLY A 519 36.10 15.98 30.23
N GLU A 520 37.32 15.45 30.28
CA GLU A 520 37.70 14.40 31.24
C GLU A 520 37.25 14.77 32.67
N PRO A 521 36.65 13.86 33.44
CA PRO A 521 36.39 14.11 34.83
C PRO A 521 37.71 14.04 35.63
N SER A 522 38.12 15.17 36.20
CA SER A 522 39.16 15.22 37.24
C SER A 522 38.83 14.24 38.37
N PRO A 523 39.81 13.48 38.89
CA PRO A 523 39.57 12.54 39.97
C PRO A 523 39.19 13.27 41.27
N PRO A 524 38.27 12.71 42.08
CA PRO A 524 37.86 13.32 43.33
C PRO A 524 39.00 13.30 44.35
N ALA A 525 39.14 14.42 45.08
CA ALA A 525 40.06 14.54 46.21
C ALA A 525 39.70 13.53 47.32
N PRO A 526 40.69 12.99 48.06
CA PRO A 526 40.44 12.04 49.13
C PRO A 526 39.73 12.75 50.30
N ILE A 527 38.61 12.16 50.74
CA ILE A 527 37.90 12.57 51.95
C ILE A 527 38.60 11.92 53.14
N ASP A 528 39.03 12.77 54.07
CA ASP A 528 39.70 12.46 55.33
C ASP A 528 38.76 11.71 56.29
N PRO A 529 39.13 10.53 56.84
CA PRO A 529 38.23 9.74 57.67
C PRO A 529 38.45 10.05 59.15
N GLU A 530 38.29 11.30 59.60
CA GLU A 530 38.25 11.63 61.03
C GLU A 530 37.36 12.85 61.32
N ALA A 531 36.12 12.54 61.72
CA ALA A 531 35.28 13.25 62.70
C ALA A 531 34.63 14.61 62.36
N PRO A 532 33.56 15.01 63.09
CA PRO A 532 32.72 14.25 64.03
C PRO A 532 31.28 13.97 63.55
#